data_AF-A0AAX2CNH3-F1
#
_entry.id   AF-A0AAX2CNH3-F1
#
_cell.length_a   1.000
_cell.length_b   1.000
_cell.length_c   1.000
_cell.angle_alpha   90.00
_cell.angle_beta   90.00
_cell.angle_gamma   90.00
#
_symmetry.space_group_name_H-M   'P 1'
#
loop_
_entity.id
_entity.type
_entity.pdbx_description
1 polymer ?
#
loop_
_entity_poly.entity_id
_entity_poly.type
_entity_poly.pdbx_seq_one_letter_code
_entity_poly.pdbx_strand_id
1 'polypeptide(L)'
;MFFSINTTKERTWLKEVDSISLQFSLKNLADSYSRFFKKQNKALRFKSKKYKIQSYTTKHTNGNIAIVGNKIKLPKLGFVKFTKSRVVVTKTKTLRISTCVNGIA
;
A
#
# COMPACT_ATOMS: atom_id res chain seq x y z
N MET A 1 2.38 3.89 18.85
CA MET A 1 1.93 5.29 18.81
C MET A 1 0.83 5.41 17.77
N PHE A 2 -0.43 5.37 18.20
CA PHE A 2 -1.57 5.61 17.32
C PHE A 2 -1.68 7.12 17.11
N PHE A 3 -1.26 7.60 15.94
CA PHE A 3 -1.54 8.97 15.54
C PHE A 3 -3.07 9.11 15.47
N SER A 4 -3.66 9.76 16.46
CA SER A 4 -5.08 10.09 16.45
C SER A 4 -5.28 11.20 15.42
N ILE A 5 -5.90 10.85 14.29
CA ILE A 5 -6.18 11.80 13.23
C ILE A 5 -7.38 12.64 13.69
N ASN A 6 -7.16 13.93 13.94
CA ASN A 6 -8.22 14.86 14.28
C ASN A 6 -9.18 15.00 13.09
N THR A 7 -10.43 14.56 13.23
CA THR A 7 -11.42 14.57 12.16
C THR A 7 -12.20 15.87 12.14
N THR A 8 -11.69 16.85 11.41
CA THR A 8 -12.50 17.94 10.88
C THR A 8 -13.45 17.40 9.80
N LYS A 9 -14.56 18.09 9.51
CA LYS A 9 -15.58 17.67 8.53
C LYS A 9 -14.97 17.31 7.15
N GLU A 10 -13.85 17.94 6.80
CA GLU A 10 -13.13 17.74 5.53
C GLU A 10 -12.32 16.44 5.44
N ARG A 11 -12.01 15.80 6.58
CA ARG A 11 -11.10 14.63 6.66
C ARG A 11 -11.80 13.34 7.06
N THR A 12 -13.13 13.30 6.96
CA THR A 12 -13.95 12.12 7.26
C THR A 12 -13.58 10.93 6.37
N TRP A 13 -13.36 11.17 5.07
CA TRP A 13 -12.93 10.16 4.09
C TRP A 13 -11.61 9.47 4.48
N LEU A 14 -10.75 10.12 5.29
CA LEU A 14 -9.47 9.55 5.70
C LEU A 14 -9.64 8.38 6.68
N LYS A 15 -10.79 8.28 7.36
CA LYS A 15 -11.15 7.12 8.21
C LYS A 15 -11.44 5.85 7.41
N GLU A 16 -11.83 5.99 6.14
CA GLU A 16 -12.12 4.87 5.26
C GLU A 16 -10.83 4.17 4.82
N VAL A 17 -9.76 4.95 4.66
CA VAL A 17 -8.46 4.50 4.16
C VAL A 17 -7.72 3.67 5.21
N ASP A 18 -6.96 2.68 4.75
CA ASP A 18 -6.06 1.91 5.59
C ASP A 18 -4.90 2.77 6.11
N SER A 19 -4.77 2.82 7.45
CA SER A 19 -3.75 3.62 8.14
C SER A 19 -2.32 3.16 7.81
N ILE A 20 -2.13 1.87 7.52
CA ILE A 20 -0.81 1.30 7.22
C ILE A 20 -0.31 1.83 5.87
N SER A 21 -1.18 1.88 4.86
CA SER A 21 -0.86 2.44 3.55
C SER A 21 -0.43 3.91 3.63
N LEU A 22 -1.11 4.71 4.45
CA LEU A 22 -0.75 6.11 4.69
C LEU A 22 0.62 6.24 5.36
N GLN A 23 0.88 5.44 6.40
CA GLN A 23 2.18 5.43 7.08
C GLN A 23 3.33 5.04 6.14
N PHE A 24 3.14 4.06 5.27
CA PHE A 24 4.15 3.69 4.27
C PHE A 24 4.39 4.80 3.26
N SER A 25 3.35 5.51 2.84
CA SER A 25 3.47 6.63 1.90
C SER A 25 4.33 7.75 2.49
N LEU A 26 4.10 8.09 3.77
CA LEU A 26 4.93 9.07 4.49
C LEU A 26 6.38 8.60 4.68
N LYS A 27 6.59 7.33 5.03
CA LYS A 27 7.94 6.76 5.16
C LYS A 27 8.72 6.82 3.85
N ASN A 28 8.08 6.43 2.74
CA ASN A 28 8.69 6.49 1.42
C ASN A 28 9.02 7.93 1.01
N LEU A 29 8.14 8.87 1.34
CA LEU A 29 8.37 10.30 1.10
C LEU A 29 9.59 10.80 1.88
N ALA A 30 9.65 10.54 3.18
CA ALA A 30 10.76 10.95 4.04
C ALA A 30 12.10 10.36 3.60
N ASP A 31 12.13 9.06 3.28
CA ASP A 31 13.34 8.39 2.77
C ASP A 31 13.79 9.01 1.45
N SER A 32 12.85 9.26 0.53
CA SER A 32 13.19 9.83 -0.78
C SER A 32 13.78 11.23 -0.65
N TYR A 33 13.20 12.09 0.21
CA TYR A 33 13.76 13.41 0.51
C TYR A 33 15.14 13.32 1.14
N SER A 34 15.35 12.42 2.11
CA SER A 34 16.66 12.21 2.74
C SER A 34 17.74 11.88 1.70
N ARG A 35 17.43 10.99 0.74
CA ARG A 35 18.36 10.61 -0.34
C ARG A 35 18.60 11.73 -1.35
N PHE A 36 17.57 12.52 -1.65
CA PHE A 36 17.67 13.67 -2.54
C PHE A 36 18.64 14.71 -1.99
N PHE A 37 18.51 15.08 -0.71
CA PHE A 37 19.42 16.04 -0.08
C PHE A 37 20.85 15.51 0.09
N LYS A 38 21.02 14.19 0.22
CA LYS A 38 22.33 13.52 0.20
C LYS A 38 22.94 13.40 -1.20
N LYS A 39 22.30 13.96 -2.24
CA LYS A 39 22.70 13.86 -3.66
C LYS A 39 22.91 12.43 -4.17
N GLN A 40 22.29 11.44 -3.53
CA GLN A 40 22.38 10.04 -3.94
C GLN A 40 21.47 9.72 -5.14
N ASN A 41 20.43 10.52 -5.34
CA ASN A 41 19.42 10.35 -6.39
C ASN A 41 19.14 11.66 -7.13
N LYS A 42 18.58 11.55 -8.33
CA LYS A 42 18.01 12.67 -9.11
C LYS A 42 16.75 13.24 -8.41
N ALA A 43 16.17 14.27 -9.03
CA ALA A 43 14.92 14.88 -8.58
C ALA A 43 13.82 13.84 -8.30
N LEU A 44 13.07 14.10 -7.23
CA LEU A 44 11.95 13.28 -6.78
C LEU A 44 10.84 13.27 -7.84
N ARG A 45 10.36 12.06 -8.17
CA ARG A 45 9.23 11.90 -9.10
C ARG A 45 8.02 11.32 -8.37
N PHE A 46 6.96 12.11 -8.28
CA PHE A 46 5.70 11.65 -7.72
C PHE A 46 4.96 10.69 -8.65
N LYS A 47 4.18 9.78 -8.06
CA LYS A 47 3.34 8.85 -8.81
C LYS A 47 2.12 9.58 -9.35
N SER A 48 1.83 9.43 -10.64
CA SER A 48 0.61 9.95 -11.25
C SER A 48 -0.59 9.04 -10.98
N LYS A 49 -1.76 9.62 -10.77
CA LYS A 49 -3.04 8.90 -10.63
C LYS A 49 -3.39 8.08 -11.89
N LYS A 50 -3.00 8.54 -13.09
CA LYS A 50 -3.27 7.88 -14.38
C LYS A 50 -2.35 6.68 -14.64
N TYR A 51 -1.43 6.38 -13.73
CA TYR A 51 -0.49 5.28 -13.93
C TYR A 51 -1.20 3.92 -13.82
N LYS A 52 -1.07 3.08 -14.85
CA LYS A 52 -1.80 1.82 -15.00
C LYS A 52 -1.45 0.76 -13.93
N ILE A 53 -0.20 0.76 -13.45
CA ILE A 53 0.29 -0.17 -12.42
C ILE A 53 0.23 0.51 -11.06
N GLN A 54 -0.83 0.27 -10.30
CA GLN A 54 -0.97 0.79 -8.95
C GLN A 54 -0.55 -0.28 -7.95
N SER A 55 0.09 0.16 -6.87
CA SER A 55 0.59 -0.75 -5.84
C SER A 55 0.07 -0.35 -4.48
N TYR A 56 -0.46 -1.33 -3.76
CA TYR A 56 -0.96 -1.23 -2.41
C TYR A 56 -0.03 -1.99 -1.47
N THR A 57 0.45 -1.33 -0.41
CA THR A 57 1.38 -1.93 0.55
C THR A 57 0.72 -1.98 1.93
N THR A 58 0.65 -3.17 2.50
CA THR A 58 0.06 -3.41 3.82
C THR A 58 0.96 -4.29 4.66
N LYS A 59 0.68 -4.35 5.96
CA LYS A 59 1.30 -5.32 6.85
C LYS A 59 0.28 -6.39 7.18
N HIS A 60 0.78 -7.62 7.28
CA HIS A 60 -0.01 -8.70 7.84
C HIS A 60 -0.05 -8.51 9.36
N THR A 61 -1.16 -7.96 9.86
CA THR A 61 -1.41 -7.79 11.28
C THR A 61 -2.69 -8.55 11.64
N ASN A 62 -2.62 -9.39 12.67
CA ASN A 62 -3.76 -10.04 13.34
C ASN A 62 -4.85 -10.64 12.43
N GLY A 63 -4.46 -11.33 11.34
CA GLY A 63 -5.41 -12.00 10.44
C GLY A 63 -6.15 -11.11 9.42
N ASN A 64 -5.73 -9.85 9.26
CA ASN A 64 -6.37 -8.92 8.30
C ASN A 64 -6.22 -9.32 6.82
N ILE A 65 -5.26 -10.19 6.49
CA ILE A 65 -4.99 -10.63 5.12
C ILE A 65 -5.14 -12.14 5.10
N ALA A 66 -6.09 -12.63 4.30
CA ALA A 66 -6.35 -14.05 4.12
C ALA A 66 -6.31 -14.39 2.64
N ILE A 67 -5.72 -15.53 2.30
CA ILE A 67 -5.72 -16.06 0.94
C ILE A 67 -6.75 -17.16 0.91
N VAL A 68 -7.82 -16.97 0.12
CA VAL A 68 -8.86 -17.96 -0.09
C VAL A 68 -8.84 -18.33 -1.57
N GLY A 69 -8.26 -19.48 -1.89
CA GLY A 69 -8.06 -19.93 -3.27
C GLY A 69 -7.25 -18.93 -4.10
N ASN A 70 -7.92 -18.28 -5.06
CA ASN A 70 -7.33 -17.31 -5.99
C ASN A 70 -7.70 -15.83 -5.66
N LYS A 71 -8.20 -15.58 -4.44
CA LYS A 71 -8.57 -14.25 -3.95
C LYS A 71 -7.79 -13.92 -2.68
N ILE A 72 -7.40 -12.66 -2.54
CA ILE A 72 -6.76 -12.11 -1.34
C ILE A 72 -7.71 -11.15 -0.65
N LYS A 73 -7.95 -11.36 0.64
CA LYS A 73 -8.71 -10.45 1.50
C LYS A 73 -7.80 -9.30 1.92
N LEU A 74 -8.24 -8.07 1.67
CA LEU A 74 -7.60 -6.86 2.12
C LEU A 74 -8.42 -6.18 3.22
N PRO A 75 -7.78 -5.43 4.13
CA PRO A 75 -8.45 -4.87 5.30
C PRO A 75 -9.66 -3.97 4.96
N LYS A 76 -9.60 -3.21 3.87
CA LYS A 76 -10.62 -2.23 3.45
C LYS A 76 -11.24 -2.51 2.08
N LEU A 77 -10.51 -3.17 1.18
CA LEU A 77 -10.94 -3.45 -0.19
C LEU A 77 -11.67 -4.80 -0.33
N GLY A 78 -11.71 -5.63 0.72
CA GLY A 78 -12.34 -6.94 0.67
C GLY A 78 -11.55 -7.92 -0.20
N PHE A 79 -12.25 -8.84 -0.89
CA PHE A 79 -11.62 -9.89 -1.69
C PHE A 79 -11.25 -9.41 -3.08
N VAL A 80 -9.95 -9.41 -3.39
CA VAL A 80 -9.41 -9.04 -4.70
C VAL A 80 -8.85 -10.28 -5.39
N LYS A 81 -9.18 -10.48 -6.67
CA LYS A 81 -8.55 -11.53 -7.48
C LYS A 81 -7.06 -11.24 -7.60
N PHE A 82 -6.21 -12.23 -7.34
CA PHE A 82 -4.77 -12.03 -7.47
C PHE A 82 -4.12 -13.22 -8.18
N THR A 83 -3.11 -12.93 -8.99
CA THR A 83 -2.22 -13.94 -9.55
C THR A 83 -0.99 -14.03 -8.66
N LYS A 84 -0.64 -15.24 -8.22
CA LYS A 84 0.54 -15.48 -7.36
C LYS A 84 1.81 -15.17 -8.13
N SER A 85 2.44 -14.03 -7.85
CA SER A 85 3.78 -13.71 -8.39
C SER A 85 4.91 -14.28 -7.53
N ARG A 86 4.67 -14.53 -6.23
CA ARG A 86 5.60 -15.17 -5.30
C ARG A 86 4.84 -16.08 -4.34
N VAL A 87 5.50 -17.15 -3.88
CA VAL A 87 5.00 -17.98 -2.77
C VAL A 87 5.01 -17.11 -1.51
N VAL A 88 3.82 -16.87 -0.95
CA VAL A 88 3.68 -16.10 0.29
C VAL A 88 4.09 -17.01 1.44
N VAL A 89 5.36 -16.94 1.83
CA VAL A 89 5.85 -17.63 3.02
C VAL A 89 5.20 -16.96 4.22
N THR A 90 4.55 -17.75 5.07
CA THR A 90 3.66 -17.36 6.18
C THR A 90 4.26 -16.40 7.22
N LYS A 91 5.54 -16.05 7.12
CA LYS A 91 6.29 -15.20 8.06
C LYS A 91 6.63 -13.79 7.52
N THR A 92 6.15 -13.38 6.34
CA THR A 92 6.45 -12.03 5.85
C THR A 92 5.59 -10.96 6.54
N LYS A 93 6.25 -10.03 7.27
CA LYS A 93 5.60 -8.94 8.02
C LYS A 93 4.95 -7.87 7.13
N THR A 94 5.33 -7.76 5.85
CA THR A 94 4.85 -6.72 4.93
C THR A 94 4.56 -7.34 3.57
N LEU A 95 3.41 -6.99 2.99
CA LEU A 95 2.94 -7.45 1.70
C LEU A 95 2.73 -6.24 0.78
N ARG A 96 3.17 -6.36 -0.46
CA ARG A 96 2.93 -5.37 -1.51
C ARG A 96 2.24 -6.06 -2.67
N ILE A 97 1.08 -5.54 -3.03
CA ILE A 97 0.26 -6.03 -4.13
C ILE A 97 0.29 -4.95 -5.19
N SER A 98 0.57 -5.32 -6.42
CA SER A 98 0.51 -4.41 -7.57
C SER A 98 -0.50 -4.93 -8.58
N THR A 99 -1.28 -4.02 -9.15
CA THR A 99 -2.11 -4.35 -10.31
C THR A 99 -1.18 -4.60 -11.50
N CYS A 100 -1.18 -5.82 -12.02
CA CYS A 100 -0.51 -6.11 -13.28
C CYS A 100 -1.38 -5.54 -14.40
N VAL A 101 -0.80 -4.82 -15.37
CA VAL A 101 -1.52 -4.39 -16.57
C VAL A 101 -1.66 -5.56 -17.55
N ASN A 102 -2.11 -6.71 -17.06
CA ASN A 102 -2.58 -7.76 -17.93
C ASN A 102 -4.03 -7.41 -18.22
N GLY A 103 -4.24 -6.58 -19.23
CA GLY A 103 -5.55 -6.50 -19.87
C GLY A 103 -5.83 -7.88 -20.46
N ILE A 104 -6.65 -8.66 -19.76
CA ILE A 104 -7.62 -9.64 -20.28
C ILE A 104 -8.64 -9.80 -19.13
N ALA A 105 -9.78 -9.15 -19.27
CA ALA A 105 -11.05 -9.81 -19.01
C ALA A 105 -11.60 -10.18 -20.40
#